data_AF-A0A7S2SGD9-F1
#
_entry.id   AF-A0A7S2SGD9-F1
#
_cell.length_a   1.000
_cell.length_b   1.000
_cell.length_c   1.000
_cell.angle_alpha   90.00
_cell.angle_beta   90.00
_cell.angle_gamma   90.00
#
_symmetry.space_group_name_H-M   'P 1'
#
loop_
_entity.id
_entity.type
_entity.pdbx_description
1 polymer ?
#
loop_
_entity_poly.entity_id
_entity_poly.type
_entity_poly.pdbx_seq_one_letter_code
_entity_poly.pdbx_strand_id
1 'polypeptide(L)'
;QHVSHALKRRSTAASSLIRLTALGIPIEDQLAEINSCLSDIDQLLIPSTINNFINQRFILRKEREIISVFEEAEPKALNYLIAHSRLGLLFYKIKDHRNFSGQHRTELIDLLAVEKISQLTVISRVIVLHALQIMKIPANTRAEYWVRNIILSTKQDDLSELKTLTDAKGDYFCMNKLIYEDIRSETVRQVLLNHFLKESRVQQAHMKMKTKKAKLRSQKAW
;
A
#
# COMPACT_ATOMS: atom_id res chain seq x y z
N GLN A 1 -6.68 -52.69 3.81
CA GLN A 1 -7.20 -51.96 4.99
C GLN A 1 -5.98 -51.31 5.64
N HIS A 2 -5.72 -50.00 5.71
CA HIS A 2 -6.56 -48.81 5.86
C HIS A 2 -5.96 -47.62 5.08
N VAL A 3 -6.84 -46.69 4.71
CA VAL A 3 -6.65 -45.55 3.82
C VAL A 3 -6.19 -44.30 4.58
N SER A 4 -5.32 -43.52 3.93
CA SER A 4 -4.88 -42.18 4.28
C SER A 4 -6.03 -41.15 4.21
N HIS A 5 -6.25 -40.42 5.29
CA HIS A 5 -7.13 -39.25 5.31
C HIS A 5 -6.30 -37.98 5.49
N ALA A 6 -5.97 -37.35 4.38
CA ALA A 6 -5.56 -35.95 4.33
C ALA A 6 -6.34 -35.25 3.22
N LEU A 7 -6.65 -33.96 3.45
CA LEU A 7 -7.23 -33.00 2.51
C LEU A 7 -8.75 -33.10 2.25
N LYS A 8 -9.53 -32.40 3.08
CA LYS A 8 -10.77 -31.74 2.64
C LYS A 8 -11.16 -30.65 3.64
N ARG A 9 -10.83 -29.39 3.33
CA ARG A 9 -11.55 -28.14 3.75
C ARG A 9 -10.73 -26.88 3.39
N ARG A 10 -10.70 -26.54 2.09
CA ARG A 10 -10.36 -25.21 1.57
C ARG A 10 -11.08 -25.04 0.23
N SER A 11 -12.40 -24.79 0.23
CA SER A 11 -13.10 -24.57 -1.05
C SER A 11 -14.36 -23.71 -1.00
N THR A 12 -14.75 -23.09 0.12
CA THR A 12 -16.02 -22.36 0.18
C THR A 12 -15.87 -20.86 -0.05
N ALA A 13 -14.93 -20.17 0.62
CA ALA A 13 -14.74 -18.72 0.47
C ALA A 13 -14.06 -18.30 -0.85
N ALA A 14 -13.12 -19.11 -1.35
CA ALA A 14 -12.50 -18.85 -2.65
C ALA A 14 -13.50 -19.00 -3.81
N SER A 15 -14.53 -19.86 -3.67
CA SER A 15 -15.52 -20.06 -4.73
C SER A 15 -16.54 -18.92 -4.86
N SER A 16 -16.81 -18.18 -3.78
CA SER A 16 -17.69 -17.00 -3.81
C SER A 16 -17.01 -15.80 -4.46
N LEU A 17 -15.70 -15.61 -4.23
CA LEU A 17 -14.93 -14.50 -4.80
C LEU A 17 -14.62 -14.69 -6.29
N ILE A 18 -14.40 -15.94 -6.74
CA ILE A 18 -14.27 -16.28 -8.17
C ILE A 18 -15.57 -16.02 -8.96
N ARG A 19 -16.74 -16.06 -8.31
CA ARG A 19 -18.03 -15.69 -8.96
C ARG A 19 -18.22 -14.18 -9.08
N LEU A 20 -17.57 -13.39 -8.22
CA LEU A 20 -17.71 -11.94 -8.14
C LEU A 20 -16.89 -11.23 -9.24
N THR A 21 -15.68 -11.71 -9.53
CA THR A 21 -14.85 -11.21 -10.64
C THR A 21 -15.46 -11.49 -12.03
N ALA A 22 -16.21 -12.58 -12.19
CA ALA A 22 -16.89 -12.93 -13.45
C ALA A 22 -18.13 -12.07 -13.76
N LEU A 23 -18.64 -11.31 -12.78
CA LEU A 23 -19.86 -10.51 -12.90
C LEU A 23 -19.62 -9.02 -13.22
N GLY A 24 -18.37 -8.60 -13.39
CA GLY A 24 -18.05 -7.20 -13.71
C GLY A 24 -18.48 -6.23 -12.61
N ILE A 25 -18.19 -6.58 -11.35
CA ILE A 25 -18.57 -5.76 -10.19
C ILE A 25 -18.00 -4.35 -10.35
N PRO A 26 -18.86 -3.31 -10.28
CA PRO A 26 -18.43 -1.93 -10.29
C PRO A 26 -17.36 -1.66 -9.22
N ILE A 27 -16.38 -0.83 -9.54
CA ILE A 27 -15.29 -0.47 -8.61
C ILE A 27 -15.88 0.20 -7.35
N GLU A 28 -17.01 0.88 -7.52
CA GLU A 28 -17.80 1.52 -6.48
C GLU A 28 -18.31 0.52 -5.43
N ASP A 29 -18.70 -0.68 -5.85
CA ASP A 29 -19.19 -1.73 -4.95
C ASP A 29 -18.03 -2.31 -4.12
N GLN A 30 -16.86 -2.48 -4.72
CA GLN A 30 -15.63 -2.88 -4.01
C GLN A 30 -15.23 -1.84 -2.95
N LEU A 31 -15.36 -0.55 -3.27
CA LEU A 31 -15.10 0.52 -2.32
C LEU A 31 -16.15 0.53 -1.20
N ALA A 32 -17.43 0.30 -1.53
CA ALA A 32 -18.51 0.19 -0.55
C ALA A 32 -18.27 -0.99 0.41
N GLU A 33 -17.79 -2.13 -0.09
CA GLU A 33 -17.42 -3.29 0.72
C GLU A 33 -16.30 -2.96 1.71
N ILE A 34 -15.23 -2.30 1.26
CA ILE A 34 -14.14 -1.86 2.15
C ILE A 34 -14.68 -0.93 3.25
N ASN A 35 -15.52 0.04 2.89
CA ASN A 35 -16.09 0.99 3.85
C ASN A 35 -17.03 0.32 4.84
N SER A 36 -17.85 -0.64 4.39
CA SER A 36 -18.71 -1.43 5.27
C SER A 36 -17.88 -2.24 6.26
N CYS A 37 -16.85 -2.95 5.79
CA CYS A 37 -15.98 -3.72 6.66
C CYS A 37 -15.23 -2.84 7.66
N LEU A 38 -14.76 -1.66 7.23
CA LEU A 38 -14.09 -0.72 8.11
C LEU A 38 -15.04 -0.18 9.20
N SER A 39 -16.29 0.11 8.84
CA SER A 39 -17.32 0.52 9.81
C SER A 39 -17.62 -0.59 10.82
N ASP A 40 -17.65 -1.85 10.38
CA ASP A 40 -17.87 -3.01 11.26
C ASP A 40 -16.72 -3.20 12.27
N ILE A 41 -15.48 -2.88 11.86
CA ILE A 41 -14.30 -2.92 12.72
C ILE A 41 -14.32 -1.74 13.71
N ASP A 42 -14.70 -0.55 13.25
CA ASP A 42 -14.66 0.68 14.04
C ASP A 42 -15.95 0.95 14.84
N GLN A 43 -16.23 0.08 15.83
CA GLN A 43 -17.37 0.27 16.72
C GLN A 43 -17.10 1.38 17.76
N LEU A 44 -17.64 2.57 17.51
CA LEU A 44 -17.52 3.78 18.35
C LEU A 44 -17.83 3.58 19.84
N LEU A 45 -18.69 2.62 20.18
CA LEU A 45 -19.22 2.43 21.53
C LEU A 45 -18.34 1.54 22.42
N ILE A 46 -17.37 0.83 21.83
CA ILE A 46 -16.53 -0.12 22.57
C ILE A 46 -15.07 0.22 22.33
N PRO A 47 -14.26 0.48 23.38
CA PRO A 47 -12.82 0.64 23.24
C PRO A 47 -12.22 -0.50 22.41
N SER A 48 -11.37 -0.18 21.43
CA SER A 48 -10.85 -1.14 20.45
C SER A 48 -10.19 -2.36 21.09
N THR A 49 -9.57 -2.22 22.26
CA THR A 49 -9.03 -3.33 23.06
C THR A 49 -10.10 -4.34 23.49
N ILE A 50 -11.27 -3.84 23.91
CA ILE A 50 -12.39 -4.67 24.38
C ILE A 50 -13.10 -5.29 23.18
N ASN A 51 -13.32 -4.53 22.10
CA ASN A 51 -13.94 -5.07 20.88
C ASN A 51 -13.07 -6.18 20.24
N ASN A 52 -11.75 -5.95 20.16
CA ASN A 52 -10.80 -6.95 19.65
C ASN A 52 -10.75 -8.22 20.51
N PHE A 53 -11.06 -8.12 21.81
CA PHE A 53 -11.06 -9.27 22.70
C PHE A 53 -12.37 -10.07 22.60
N ILE A 54 -13.52 -9.40 22.51
CA ILE A 54 -14.84 -10.05 22.50
C ILE A 54 -15.21 -10.57 21.10
N ASN A 55 -14.96 -9.79 20.05
CA ASN A 55 -15.38 -10.06 18.68
C ASN A 55 -14.20 -10.43 17.76
N GLN A 56 -13.11 -10.96 18.32
CA GLN A 56 -11.85 -11.18 17.59
C GLN A 56 -12.05 -11.91 16.25
N ARG A 57 -12.82 -13.00 16.22
CA ARG A 57 -13.06 -13.78 14.99
C ARG A 57 -13.80 -12.98 13.92
N PHE A 58 -14.76 -12.15 14.34
CA PHE A 58 -15.52 -11.30 13.43
C PHE A 58 -14.61 -10.22 12.82
N ILE A 59 -13.79 -9.57 13.66
CA ILE A 59 -12.85 -8.53 13.23
C ILE A 59 -11.80 -9.11 12.29
N LEU A 60 -11.19 -10.25 12.63
CA LEU A 60 -10.22 -10.93 11.77
C LEU A 60 -10.83 -11.27 10.40
N ARG A 61 -12.09 -11.69 10.35
CA ARG A 61 -12.79 -11.95 9.09
C ARG A 61 -12.97 -10.67 8.28
N LYS A 62 -13.38 -9.57 8.91
CA LYS A 62 -13.56 -8.27 8.25
C LYS A 62 -12.25 -7.67 7.74
N GLU A 63 -11.18 -7.76 8.51
CA GLU A 63 -9.84 -7.37 8.06
C GLU A 63 -9.42 -8.20 6.83
N ARG A 64 -9.68 -9.50 6.84
CA ARG A 64 -9.37 -10.37 5.71
C ARG A 64 -10.21 -10.06 4.47
N GLU A 65 -11.50 -9.76 4.64
CA GLU A 65 -12.39 -9.31 3.55
C GLU A 65 -11.80 -8.05 2.88
N ILE A 66 -11.36 -7.05 3.66
CA ILE A 66 -10.70 -5.85 3.10
C ILE A 66 -9.45 -6.21 2.29
N ILE A 67 -8.58 -7.08 2.83
CA ILE A 67 -7.35 -7.49 2.14
C ILE A 67 -7.67 -8.20 0.83
N SER A 68 -8.65 -9.11 0.83
CA SER A 68 -9.06 -9.85 -0.37
C SER A 68 -9.58 -8.93 -1.47
N VAL A 69 -10.29 -7.84 -1.16
CA VAL A 69 -10.68 -6.85 -2.17
C VAL A 69 -9.47 -6.23 -2.85
N PHE A 70 -8.43 -5.83 -2.10
CA PHE A 70 -7.19 -5.30 -2.70
C PHE A 70 -6.39 -6.38 -3.45
N GLU A 71 -6.39 -7.62 -2.95
CA GLU A 71 -5.66 -8.76 -3.52
C GLU A 71 -6.24 -9.18 -4.89
N GLU A 72 -7.56 -9.08 -5.06
CA GLU A 72 -8.24 -9.49 -6.29
C GLU A 72 -8.44 -8.35 -7.28
N ALA A 73 -8.29 -7.08 -6.83
CA ALA A 73 -8.46 -5.92 -7.69
C ALA A 73 -7.48 -5.90 -8.88
N GLU A 74 -8.02 -5.67 -10.08
CA GLU A 74 -7.25 -5.36 -11.29
C GLU A 74 -6.51 -4.02 -11.17
N PRO A 75 -5.44 -3.76 -11.96
CA PRO A 75 -4.62 -2.56 -11.80
C PRO A 75 -5.43 -1.24 -11.78
N LYS A 76 -6.43 -1.07 -12.66
CA LYS A 76 -7.25 0.14 -12.70
C LYS A 76 -8.10 0.28 -11.42
N ALA A 77 -8.78 -0.79 -11.01
CA ALA A 77 -9.58 -0.82 -9.79
C ALA A 77 -8.69 -0.60 -8.55
N LEU A 78 -7.56 -1.28 -8.46
CA LEU A 78 -6.60 -1.16 -7.36
C LEU A 78 -6.16 0.30 -7.13
N ASN A 79 -5.79 1.01 -8.20
CA ASN A 79 -5.39 2.41 -8.09
C ASN A 79 -6.56 3.31 -7.66
N TYR A 80 -7.77 3.04 -8.14
CA TYR A 80 -8.96 3.74 -7.69
C TYR A 80 -9.23 3.49 -6.21
N LEU A 81 -9.20 2.22 -5.76
CA LEU A 81 -9.44 1.86 -4.36
C LEU A 81 -8.44 2.54 -3.42
N ILE A 82 -7.15 2.51 -3.75
CA ILE A 82 -6.10 3.20 -2.97
C ILE A 82 -6.40 4.69 -2.83
N ALA A 83 -6.87 5.34 -3.89
CA ALA A 83 -7.19 6.78 -3.89
C ALA A 83 -8.42 7.14 -3.05
N HIS A 84 -9.37 6.22 -2.89
CA HIS A 84 -10.68 6.55 -2.28
C HIS A 84 -10.93 5.86 -0.93
N SER A 85 -10.15 4.85 -0.54
CA SER A 85 -10.40 4.04 0.66
C SER A 85 -9.85 4.63 1.97
N ARG A 86 -9.34 5.87 1.97
CA ARG A 86 -8.69 6.52 3.12
C ARG A 86 -7.60 5.64 3.73
N LEU A 87 -6.62 5.23 2.92
CA LEU A 87 -5.65 4.17 3.25
C LEU A 87 -4.94 4.32 4.60
N GLY A 88 -4.59 5.54 5.01
CA GLY A 88 -3.99 5.78 6.34
C GLY A 88 -4.88 5.32 7.50
N LEU A 89 -6.20 5.51 7.39
CA LEU A 89 -7.17 5.01 8.39
C LEU A 89 -7.25 3.49 8.37
N LEU A 90 -7.24 2.86 7.19
CA LEU A 90 -7.20 1.39 7.07
C LEU A 90 -5.97 0.81 7.76
N PHE A 91 -4.77 1.34 7.47
CA PHE A 91 -3.53 0.91 8.13
C PHE A 91 -3.60 1.13 9.63
N TYR A 92 -4.21 2.22 10.08
CA TYR A 92 -4.41 2.48 11.50
C TYR A 92 -5.36 1.46 12.15
N LYS A 93 -6.51 1.14 11.53
CA LYS A 93 -7.55 0.31 12.13
C LYS A 93 -7.28 -1.18 12.04
N ILE A 94 -6.74 -1.69 10.93
CA ILE A 94 -6.34 -3.09 10.79
C ILE A 94 -5.15 -3.36 11.71
N LYS A 95 -5.16 -4.46 12.47
CA LYS A 95 -4.11 -4.78 13.47
C LYS A 95 -3.40 -6.09 13.16
N ASP A 96 -2.15 -6.17 13.61
CA ASP A 96 -1.44 -7.44 13.74
C ASP A 96 -1.74 -7.99 15.14
N HIS A 97 -2.60 -9.00 15.22
CA HIS A 97 -3.13 -9.52 16.48
C HIS A 97 -2.16 -10.51 17.10
N ARG A 98 -1.67 -10.25 18.33
CA ARG A 98 -0.62 -11.08 18.99
C ARG A 98 -0.96 -12.57 19.14
N ASN A 99 -2.24 -12.89 19.31
CA ASN A 99 -2.73 -14.27 19.53
C ASN A 99 -3.19 -14.95 18.23
N PHE A 100 -2.92 -14.33 17.09
CA PHE A 100 -3.25 -14.86 15.77
C PHE A 100 -1.96 -14.86 14.93
N SER A 101 -1.70 -15.94 14.21
CA SER A 101 -0.49 -16.05 13.39
C SER A 101 -0.51 -15.12 12.17
N GLY A 102 -1.68 -14.59 11.78
CA GLY A 102 -1.81 -13.64 10.68
C GLY A 102 -1.48 -12.21 11.11
N GLN A 103 -0.64 -11.56 10.31
CA GLN A 103 -0.26 -10.16 10.47
C GLN A 103 -1.02 -9.36 9.40
N HIS A 104 -2.33 -9.17 9.56
CA HIS A 104 -3.20 -8.58 8.53
C HIS A 104 -2.78 -7.18 8.10
N ARG A 105 -2.28 -6.33 9.01
CA ARG A 105 -1.77 -5.01 8.62
C ARG A 105 -0.50 -5.16 7.81
N THR A 106 0.42 -5.99 8.29
CA THR A 106 1.67 -6.27 7.59
C THR A 106 1.40 -6.87 6.21
N GLU A 107 0.45 -7.79 6.10
CA GLU A 107 0.00 -8.41 4.85
C GLU A 107 -0.58 -7.39 3.88
N LEU A 108 -1.49 -6.51 4.33
CA LEU A 108 -2.04 -5.46 3.48
C LEU A 108 -0.93 -4.53 2.95
N ILE A 109 0.04 -4.18 3.79
CA ILE A 109 1.14 -3.31 3.39
C ILE A 109 2.10 -4.04 2.44
N ASP A 110 2.46 -5.30 2.72
CA ASP A 110 3.30 -6.12 1.84
C ASP A 110 2.64 -6.28 0.46
N LEU A 111 1.32 -6.53 0.41
CA LEU A 111 0.56 -6.59 -0.83
C LEU A 111 0.73 -5.31 -1.67
N LEU A 112 0.57 -4.12 -1.06
CA LEU A 112 0.61 -2.84 -1.78
C LEU A 112 2.03 -2.35 -2.08
N ALA A 113 2.95 -2.49 -1.11
CA ALA A 113 4.30 -1.94 -1.19
C ALA A 113 5.31 -2.92 -1.79
N VAL A 114 4.97 -4.21 -1.93
CA VAL A 114 5.88 -5.25 -2.44
C VAL A 114 5.28 -5.98 -3.62
N GLU A 115 4.14 -6.65 -3.44
CA GLU A 115 3.62 -7.61 -4.43
C GLU A 115 3.01 -6.91 -5.64
N LYS A 116 2.10 -5.96 -5.42
CA LYS A 116 1.36 -5.25 -6.47
C LYS A 116 1.98 -3.91 -6.87
N ILE A 117 3.17 -3.59 -6.38
CA ILE A 117 3.77 -2.27 -6.58
C ILE A 117 3.95 -1.88 -8.05
N SER A 118 4.23 -2.86 -8.92
CA SER A 118 4.37 -2.67 -10.36
C SER A 118 3.06 -2.26 -11.04
N GLN A 119 1.92 -2.53 -10.42
CA GLN A 119 0.58 -2.17 -10.89
C GLN A 119 0.16 -0.77 -10.42
N LEU A 120 0.90 -0.16 -9.49
CA LEU A 120 0.55 1.14 -8.92
C LEU A 120 1.06 2.29 -9.79
N THR A 121 0.16 3.22 -10.07
CA THR A 121 0.48 4.57 -10.57
C THR A 121 1.31 5.35 -9.56
N VAL A 122 1.97 6.42 -10.01
CA VAL A 122 2.76 7.31 -9.14
C VAL A 122 1.89 7.87 -8.02
N ILE A 123 0.68 8.32 -8.33
CA ILE A 123 -0.27 8.87 -7.35
C ILE A 123 -0.59 7.84 -6.25
N SER A 124 -0.92 6.59 -6.62
CA SER A 124 -1.17 5.54 -5.64
C SER A 124 0.06 5.22 -4.79
N ARG A 125 1.27 5.24 -5.36
CA ARG A 125 2.52 5.10 -4.60
C ARG A 125 2.70 6.23 -3.59
N VAL A 126 2.38 7.48 -3.94
CA VAL A 126 2.39 8.62 -3.01
C VAL A 126 1.41 8.39 -1.86
N ILE A 127 0.21 7.90 -2.15
CA ILE A 127 -0.82 7.63 -1.11
C ILE A 127 -0.37 6.53 -0.16
N VAL A 128 0.19 5.42 -0.68
CA VAL A 128 0.75 4.34 0.15
C VAL A 128 1.90 4.87 1.00
N LEU A 129 2.82 5.64 0.40
CA LEU A 129 3.95 6.22 1.12
C LEU A 129 3.50 7.17 2.23
N HIS A 130 2.52 8.01 1.95
CA HIS A 130 1.97 8.94 2.93
C HIS A 130 1.25 8.19 4.07
N ALA A 131 0.48 7.15 3.76
CA ALA A 131 -0.14 6.30 4.77
C ALA A 131 0.92 5.66 5.70
N LEU A 132 2.07 5.23 5.17
CA LEU A 132 3.19 4.74 5.98
C LEU A 132 3.80 5.83 6.88
N GLN A 133 3.95 7.05 6.38
CA GLN A 133 4.44 8.18 7.18
C GLN A 133 3.51 8.51 8.36
N ILE A 134 2.20 8.49 8.15
CA ILE A 134 1.19 8.67 9.22
C ILE A 134 1.31 7.59 10.29
N MET A 135 1.59 6.33 9.88
CA MET A 135 1.74 5.19 10.79
C MET A 135 3.02 5.21 11.64
N LYS A 136 3.83 6.28 11.57
CA LYS A 136 5.11 6.46 12.26
C LYS A 136 6.10 5.34 11.92
N ILE A 137 6.69 5.44 10.73
CA ILE A 137 7.77 4.56 10.21
C ILE A 137 8.78 4.11 11.29
N PRO A 138 9.30 4.99 12.17
CA PRO A 138 10.33 4.60 13.14
C PRO A 138 9.87 3.56 14.18
N ALA A 139 8.57 3.35 14.33
CA ALA A 139 7.99 2.36 15.25
C ALA A 139 7.86 0.96 14.65
N ASN A 140 8.05 0.79 13.33
CA ASN A 140 7.91 -0.49 12.65
C ASN A 140 9.20 -0.83 11.89
N THR A 141 9.85 -1.93 12.30
CA THR A 141 11.12 -2.40 11.73
C THR A 141 11.03 -2.75 10.24
N ARG A 142 9.84 -3.09 9.72
CA ARG A 142 9.62 -3.35 8.28
C ARG A 142 9.27 -2.10 7.48
N ALA A 143 8.95 -0.97 8.13
CA ALA A 143 8.50 0.21 7.40
C ALA A 143 9.57 0.80 6.49
N GLU A 144 10.84 0.78 6.90
CA GLU A 144 11.94 1.21 6.03
C GLU A 144 12.10 0.32 4.78
N TYR A 145 11.82 -0.98 4.91
CA TYR A 145 11.84 -1.92 3.79
C TYR A 145 10.75 -1.58 2.77
N TRP A 146 9.53 -1.29 3.21
CA TRP A 146 8.43 -0.89 2.33
C TRP A 146 8.70 0.44 1.64
N VAL A 147 9.14 1.45 2.39
CA VAL A 147 9.54 2.76 1.83
C VAL A 147 10.63 2.57 0.78
N ARG A 148 11.65 1.77 1.11
CA ARG A 148 12.72 1.44 0.18
C ARG A 148 12.19 0.82 -1.10
N ASN A 149 11.29 -0.16 -1.02
CA ASN A 149 10.75 -0.79 -2.23
C ASN A 149 9.91 0.19 -3.07
N ILE A 150 9.15 1.08 -2.42
CA ILE A 150 8.37 2.12 -3.09
C ILE A 150 9.26 3.07 -3.89
N ILE A 151 10.31 3.58 -3.27
CA ILE A 151 11.21 4.55 -3.92
C ILE A 151 12.05 3.86 -5.01
N LEU A 152 12.66 2.70 -4.72
CA LEU A 152 13.55 2.02 -5.67
C LEU A 152 12.82 1.46 -6.90
N SER A 153 11.54 1.12 -6.78
CA SER A 153 10.71 0.69 -7.91
C SER A 153 10.22 1.85 -8.79
N THR A 154 10.46 3.11 -8.38
CA THR A 154 10.07 4.31 -9.11
C THR A 154 11.30 4.93 -9.78
N LYS A 155 11.22 5.25 -11.07
CA LYS A 155 12.38 5.59 -11.90
C LYS A 155 12.14 6.84 -12.74
N GLN A 156 13.21 7.52 -13.10
CA GLN A 156 13.18 8.67 -14.01
C GLN A 156 12.09 9.70 -13.63
N ASP A 157 11.23 10.06 -14.59
CA ASP A 157 10.22 11.11 -14.44
C ASP A 157 9.17 10.77 -13.39
N ASP A 158 8.83 9.49 -13.27
CA ASP A 158 7.92 9.02 -12.23
C ASP A 158 8.52 9.26 -10.83
N LEU A 159 9.85 9.18 -10.69
CA LEU A 159 10.51 9.45 -9.41
C LEU A 159 10.51 10.95 -9.08
N SER A 160 10.68 11.80 -10.10
CA SER A 160 10.52 13.25 -9.95
C SER A 160 9.08 13.60 -9.58
N GLU A 161 8.10 12.99 -10.25
CA GLU A 161 6.68 13.19 -9.97
C GLU A 161 6.30 12.67 -8.57
N LEU A 162 6.80 11.50 -8.16
CA LEU A 162 6.62 10.96 -6.82
C LEU A 162 7.13 11.95 -5.77
N LYS A 163 8.34 12.50 -5.95
CA LYS A 163 8.90 13.50 -5.04
C LYS A 163 8.03 14.76 -4.99
N THR A 164 7.72 15.34 -6.15
CA THR A 164 6.92 16.57 -6.25
C THR A 164 5.56 16.41 -5.58
N LEU A 165 4.83 15.34 -5.88
CA LEU A 165 3.53 15.05 -5.29
C LEU A 165 3.63 14.77 -3.79
N THR A 166 4.70 14.12 -3.33
CA THR A 166 4.94 13.91 -1.89
C THR A 166 5.17 15.25 -1.18
N ASP A 167 5.90 16.18 -1.79
CA ASP A 167 6.21 17.48 -1.18
C ASP A 167 5.04 18.49 -1.30
N ALA A 168 4.20 18.37 -2.33
CA ALA A 168 3.12 19.31 -2.63
C ALA A 168 1.86 19.16 -1.74
N LYS A 169 1.82 18.18 -0.83
CA LYS A 169 0.63 17.91 0.00
C LYS A 169 0.32 19.02 1.02
N GLY A 170 1.28 19.89 1.31
CA GLY A 170 1.13 20.99 2.28
C GLY A 170 1.12 20.53 3.74
N ASP A 171 1.54 19.29 4.01
CA ASP A 171 1.74 18.77 5.36
C ASP A 171 3.23 18.62 5.68
N TYR A 172 3.54 18.27 6.93
CA TYR A 172 4.92 18.01 7.37
C TYR A 172 5.49 16.69 6.81
N PHE A 173 4.67 15.82 6.19
CA PHE A 173 5.08 14.53 5.65
C PHE A 173 5.65 14.65 4.22
N CYS A 174 6.75 15.39 4.10
CA CYS A 174 7.49 15.58 2.86
C CYS A 174 8.61 14.52 2.66
N MET A 175 9.19 14.48 1.45
CA MET A 175 10.29 13.58 1.11
C MET A 175 11.55 13.88 1.92
N ASN A 176 11.81 15.16 2.24
CA ASN A 176 12.98 15.54 3.04
C ASN A 176 12.90 14.91 4.45
N LYS A 177 11.77 15.12 5.13
CA LYS A 177 11.51 14.51 6.44
C LYS A 177 11.62 12.99 6.37
N LEU A 178 11.01 12.37 5.35
CA LEU A 178 11.06 10.92 5.16
C LEU A 178 12.50 10.39 5.16
N ILE A 179 13.36 10.98 4.33
CA ILE A 179 14.73 10.48 4.13
C ILE A 179 15.65 10.77 5.32
N TYR A 180 15.57 11.96 5.89
CA TYR A 180 16.54 12.41 6.88
C TYR A 180 16.09 12.21 8.33
N GLU A 181 14.79 12.17 8.60
CA GLU A 181 14.26 12.05 9.96
C GLU A 181 13.57 10.70 10.21
N ASP A 182 12.76 10.21 9.26
CA ASP A 182 11.97 8.98 9.47
C ASP A 182 12.75 7.69 9.20
N ILE A 183 13.62 7.67 8.18
CA ILE A 183 14.54 6.55 7.93
C ILE A 183 15.69 6.64 8.94
N ARG A 184 15.79 5.66 9.83
CA ARG A 184 16.85 5.57 10.85
C ARG A 184 18.10 4.87 10.32
N SER A 185 17.94 3.85 9.48
CA SER A 185 19.10 3.13 8.94
C SER A 185 19.88 4.00 7.97
N GLU A 186 21.12 4.33 8.33
CA GLU A 186 22.05 5.03 7.43
C GLU A 186 22.26 4.25 6.13
N THR A 187 22.31 2.91 6.20
CA THR A 187 22.46 2.06 5.03
C THR A 187 21.27 2.20 4.08
N VAL A 188 20.03 2.18 4.60
CA VAL A 188 18.83 2.37 3.78
C VAL A 188 18.82 3.77 3.19
N ARG A 189 19.12 4.80 3.99
CA ARG A 189 19.22 6.18 3.53
C ARG A 189 20.20 6.33 2.37
N GLN A 190 21.40 5.78 2.49
CA GLN A 190 22.40 5.83 1.41
C GLN A 190 21.94 5.11 0.15
N VAL A 191 21.25 3.97 0.27
CA VAL A 191 20.67 3.27 -0.88
C VAL A 191 19.64 4.15 -1.60
N LEU A 192 18.79 4.86 -0.86
CA LEU A 192 17.80 5.78 -1.42
C LEU A 192 18.46 6.98 -2.12
N LEU A 193 19.45 7.61 -1.48
CA LEU A 193 20.20 8.74 -2.04
C LEU A 193 20.95 8.35 -3.32
N ASN A 194 21.59 7.18 -3.32
CA ASN A 194 22.27 6.65 -4.51
C ASN A 194 21.30 6.39 -5.66
N HIS A 195 20.08 5.93 -5.36
CA HIS A 195 19.04 5.76 -6.37
C HIS A 195 18.60 7.10 -6.97
N PHE A 196 18.34 8.12 -6.15
CA PHE A 196 18.03 9.47 -6.64
C PHE A 196 19.15 10.04 -7.53
N LEU A 197 20.41 9.87 -7.11
CA LEU A 197 21.56 10.31 -7.90
C LEU A 197 21.67 9.56 -9.23
N LYS A 198 21.44 8.24 -9.22
CA LYS A 198 21.45 7.43 -10.44
C LYS A 198 20.36 7.88 -11.41
N GLU A 199 19.12 7.99 -10.95
CA GLU A 199 17.99 8.35 -11.82
C GLU A 199 18.10 9.79 -12.35
N SER A 200 18.59 10.74 -11.53
CA SER A 200 18.86 12.11 -11.99
C SER A 200 19.93 12.18 -13.07
N ARG A 201 21.02 11.39 -12.98
CA ARG A 201 22.04 11.29 -14.04
C ARG A 201 21.45 10.76 -15.35
N VAL A 202 20.58 9.76 -15.27
CA VAL A 202 19.86 9.23 -16.43
C VAL A 202 18.96 10.31 -17.06
N GLN A 203 18.21 11.05 -16.25
CA GLN A 203 17.39 12.16 -16.73
C GLN A 203 18.22 13.28 -17.38
N GLN A 204 19.35 13.65 -16.80
CA GLN A 204 20.26 14.65 -17.36
C GLN A 204 20.85 14.18 -18.70
N ALA A 205 21.22 12.91 -18.82
CA ALA A 205 21.67 12.34 -20.09
C ALA A 205 20.57 12.46 -21.17
N HIS A 206 19.32 12.12 -20.84
CA HIS A 206 18.18 12.30 -21.74
C HIS A 206 17.97 13.75 -22.17
N MET A 207 18.21 14.71 -21.28
CA MET A 207 18.13 16.16 -21.57
C MET A 207 19.24 16.61 -22.52
N LYS A 208 20.49 16.21 -22.26
CA LYS A 208 21.64 16.51 -23.14
C LYS A 208 21.42 15.98 -24.55
N MET A 209 20.86 14.77 -24.66
CA MET A 209 20.54 14.13 -25.94
C MET A 209 19.26 14.65 -26.61
N LYS A 210 18.54 15.62 -26.03
CA LYS A 210 17.27 16.18 -26.56
C LYS A 210 16.23 15.11 -26.95
N THR A 211 16.18 14.02 -26.20
CA THR A 211 15.27 12.90 -26.47
C THR A 211 13.79 13.33 -26.39
N LYS A 212 12.89 12.52 -26.97
CA LYS A 212 11.43 12.77 -26.89
C LYS A 212 10.95 12.95 -25.45
N LYS A 213 11.47 12.13 -24.51
CA LYS A 213 11.20 12.25 -23.07
C LYS A 213 11.63 13.62 -22.50
N ALA A 214 12.80 14.12 -22.88
CA ALA A 214 13.27 15.43 -22.45
C ALA A 214 12.38 16.58 -22.96
N LYS A 215 11.88 16.50 -24.20
CA LYS A 215 10.94 17.49 -24.76
C LYS A 215 9.60 17.51 -24.02
N LEU A 216 9.06 16.34 -23.69
CA LEU A 216 7.84 16.21 -22.88
C LEU A 216 8.04 16.81 -21.48
N ARG A 217 9.21 16.60 -20.86
CA ARG A 217 9.53 17.19 -19.55
C ARG A 217 9.60 18.71 -19.61
N SER A 218 10.23 19.29 -20.62
CA SER A 218 10.31 20.76 -20.74
C SER A 218 8.94 21.43 -20.90
N GLN A 219 7.92 20.71 -21.37
CA GLN A 219 6.54 21.21 -21.44
C GLN A 219 5.79 21.16 -20.10
N LYS A 220 6.26 20.32 -19.16
CA LYS A 220 5.68 20.17 -17.82
C LYS A 220 6.32 21.08 -16.76
N ALA A 221 7.42 21.77 -17.10
CA ALA A 221 8.09 22.68 -16.17
C ALA A 221 7.27 23.98 -16.04
N TRP A 222 6.68 24.18 -14.87
CA TRP A 222 6.04 25.42 -14.44
C TRP A 222 6.53 25.73 -13.03
#